data_AF-A0A6H1WB89-F1
#
_entry.id   AF-A0A6H1WB89-F1
#
_cell.length_a   1.000
_cell.length_b   1.000
_cell.length_c   1.000
_cell.angle_alpha   90.00
_cell.angle_beta   90.00
_cell.angle_gamma   90.00
#
_symmetry.space_group_name_H-M   'P 1'
#
loop_
_entity.id
_entity.type
_entity.pdbx_description
1 polymer ?
#
loop_
_entity_poly.entity_id
_entity_poly.type
_entity_poly.pdbx_seq_one_letter_code
_entity_poly.pdbx_strand_id
1 'polypeptide(L)'
;MSGRNTEFPLSPKRDVWLLGAGFSRAASSAMPLTDELGTDALEELRKRRPNLSFTAPHFSAEGLTFEAWLTWLAERQPYEDESEAFAQLAIFTAVQATIADVLRQRETRAATHMASWFDAFIDLAHHAETAIITLNYDTLVEQGLYGRGYRDEREYLQPMDAIVGFPNGRGMFMAVPQGFVRHPTLRVYKLHGSTDWHYFPGDTSGATLDRVEVSPGRELEDLVPVIGGRSPFIVPPTSTKSRYFDNPKTRFLWREARRELDEAHRVVLIGYSLPLTDTNLASLLARALSESKSDVLIVNPDASEVARRLQALGVDSSRIQTLGGMTCVGEFVEREVKETSRRLAASLAESYQRRVDAPVAVGWPHPGAYAAVQGYEVSDDGLTLRVASFGPLQTLARPGTVLPEGQQYSVAMTLGDLPSPDPKRMLRATDGQTTWTLAGYVGQLTEVEVGTSRAAYQHQADDDWIVLRPIGRAPA
;
A
#
# COMPACT_ATOMS: atom_id res chain seq x y z
N MET A 1 16.83 -20.22 -4.20
CA MET A 1 16.45 -20.03 -5.62
C MET A 1 15.07 -19.42 -5.56
N SER A 2 15.00 -18.11 -5.74
CA SER A 2 13.83 -17.27 -5.46
C SER A 2 12.64 -17.63 -6.33
N GLY A 3 11.43 -17.66 -5.76
CA GLY A 3 10.14 -17.90 -6.41
C GLY A 3 9.71 -16.85 -7.45
N ARG A 4 10.56 -16.57 -8.45
CA ARG A 4 10.21 -15.76 -9.62
C ARG A 4 9.53 -16.62 -10.68
N ASN A 5 8.29 -17.00 -10.45
CA ASN A 5 7.49 -17.62 -11.51
C ASN A 5 6.37 -16.72 -12.03
N THR A 6 6.02 -15.65 -11.32
CA THR A 6 5.10 -14.62 -11.83
C THR A 6 5.87 -13.46 -12.45
N GLU A 7 5.76 -13.31 -13.77
CA GLU A 7 6.25 -12.16 -14.51
C GLU A 7 5.14 -11.10 -14.58
N PHE A 8 5.35 -9.99 -13.88
CA PHE A 8 4.64 -8.74 -14.15
C PHE A 8 5.60 -7.85 -14.96
N PRO A 9 5.30 -7.56 -16.24
CA PRO A 9 6.14 -6.70 -17.07
C PRO A 9 5.92 -5.23 -16.68
N LEU A 10 6.40 -4.89 -15.50
CA LEU A 10 6.28 -3.57 -14.91
C LEU A 10 7.33 -2.64 -15.49
N SER A 11 7.23 -1.36 -15.13
CA SER A 11 8.18 -0.37 -15.62
C SER A 11 9.58 -0.75 -15.18
N PRO A 12 10.59 -0.73 -16.07
CA PRO A 12 11.98 -0.86 -15.63
C PRO A 12 12.42 0.37 -14.81
N LYS A 13 11.64 1.46 -14.84
CA LYS A 13 11.89 2.66 -14.04
C LYS A 13 11.48 2.40 -12.59
N ARG A 14 12.37 2.74 -11.66
CA ARG A 14 12.07 2.74 -10.23
C ARG A 14 11.18 3.91 -9.87
N ASP A 15 10.00 3.58 -9.37
CA ASP A 15 9.01 4.53 -8.89
C ASP A 15 9.05 4.62 -7.36
N VAL A 16 8.85 5.84 -6.87
CA VAL A 16 8.59 6.10 -5.45
C VAL A 16 7.24 6.77 -5.32
N TRP A 17 6.38 6.24 -4.46
CA TRP A 17 5.05 6.80 -4.20
C TRP A 17 5.04 7.46 -2.82
N LEU A 18 4.75 8.75 -2.78
CA LEU A 18 4.64 9.54 -1.56
C LEU A 18 3.16 9.75 -1.23
N LEU A 19 2.69 9.19 -0.12
CA LEU A 19 1.29 9.25 0.30
C LEU A 19 1.08 10.30 1.41
N GLY A 20 0.05 11.12 1.24
CA GLY A 20 -0.47 12.01 2.27
C GLY A 20 -1.91 11.66 2.66
N ALA A 21 -2.49 12.41 3.61
CA ALA A 21 -3.82 12.09 4.18
C ALA A 21 -4.94 12.06 3.12
N GLY A 22 -4.78 12.80 2.02
CA GLY A 22 -5.69 12.78 0.88
C GLY A 22 -5.78 11.40 0.19
N PHE A 23 -4.72 10.57 0.26
CA PHE A 23 -4.76 9.20 -0.26
C PHE A 23 -5.73 8.35 0.56
N SER A 24 -5.58 8.36 1.89
CA SER A 24 -6.47 7.60 2.79
C SER A 24 -7.91 8.09 2.68
N ARG A 25 -8.12 9.40 2.56
CA ARG A 25 -9.43 10.01 2.28
C ARG A 25 -10.03 9.55 0.95
N ALA A 26 -9.22 9.48 -0.11
CA ALA A 26 -9.68 9.02 -1.43
C ALA A 26 -9.99 7.51 -1.42
N ALA A 27 -9.25 6.73 -0.62
CA ALA A 27 -9.49 5.31 -0.45
C ALA A 27 -10.76 5.04 0.36
N SER A 28 -11.07 5.88 1.36
CA SER A 28 -12.35 5.82 2.07
C SER A 28 -12.76 7.17 2.65
N SER A 29 -14.02 7.55 2.44
CA SER A 29 -14.62 8.76 3.02
C SER A 29 -14.72 8.72 4.55
N ALA A 30 -14.42 7.59 5.19
CA ALA A 30 -14.30 7.52 6.64
C ALA A 30 -13.02 8.21 7.17
N MET A 31 -11.94 8.24 6.37
CA MET A 31 -10.59 8.65 6.80
C MET A 31 -10.41 10.16 6.81
N PRO A 32 -10.06 10.79 7.95
CA PRO A 32 -10.07 12.24 8.10
C PRO A 32 -8.89 12.95 7.42
N LEU A 33 -9.08 14.22 7.06
CA LEU A 33 -7.99 15.16 6.84
C LEU A 33 -7.53 15.77 8.18
N THR A 34 -6.39 16.47 8.22
CA THR A 34 -5.76 16.93 9.47
C THR A 34 -6.67 17.77 10.38
N ASP A 35 -7.40 18.75 9.85
CA ASP A 35 -8.27 19.61 10.68
C ASP A 35 -9.53 18.88 11.16
N GLU A 36 -10.07 17.97 10.34
CA GLU A 36 -11.18 17.10 10.73
C GLU A 36 -10.75 16.13 11.85
N LEU A 37 -9.55 15.55 11.71
CA LEU A 37 -8.96 14.69 12.73
C LEU A 37 -8.77 15.45 14.04
N GLY A 38 -8.31 16.70 13.97
CA GLY A 38 -8.19 17.56 15.14
C GLY A 38 -9.54 17.80 15.83
N THR A 39 -10.57 18.11 15.05
CA THR A 39 -11.93 18.32 15.55
C THR A 39 -12.46 17.06 16.25
N ASP A 40 -12.37 15.91 15.58
CA ASP A 40 -12.78 14.61 16.15
C ASP A 40 -12.02 14.28 17.45
N ALA A 41 -10.70 14.49 17.46
CA ALA A 41 -9.86 14.20 18.62
C ALA A 41 -10.24 15.05 19.84
N LEU A 42 -10.61 16.32 19.63
CA LEU A 42 -11.06 17.18 20.73
C LEU A 42 -12.45 16.81 21.25
N GLU A 43 -13.37 16.44 20.37
CA GLU A 43 -14.68 15.92 20.78
C GLU A 43 -14.54 14.64 21.60
N GLU A 44 -13.71 13.71 21.16
CA GLU A 44 -13.45 12.46 21.88
C GLU A 44 -12.73 12.71 23.21
N LEU A 45 -11.77 13.63 23.25
CA LEU A 45 -11.08 14.00 24.48
C LEU A 45 -12.04 14.58 25.53
N ARG A 46 -12.97 15.46 25.13
CA ARG A 46 -14.00 16.01 26.03
C ARG A 46 -14.90 14.93 26.61
N LYS A 47 -15.26 13.91 25.81
CA LYS A 47 -16.07 12.77 26.27
C LYS A 47 -15.32 11.90 27.27
N ARG A 48 -14.05 11.58 26.97
CA ARG A 48 -13.24 10.66 27.80
C ARG A 48 -12.69 11.31 29.06
N ARG A 49 -12.39 12.61 29.01
CA ARG A 49 -11.78 13.38 30.10
C ARG A 49 -12.57 14.67 30.36
N PRO A 50 -13.82 14.57 30.85
CA PRO A 50 -14.67 15.75 31.07
C PRO A 50 -14.10 16.74 32.10
N ASN A 51 -13.19 16.28 32.97
CA ASN A 51 -12.55 17.10 33.98
C ASN A 51 -11.28 17.82 33.48
N LEU A 52 -10.80 17.49 32.27
CA LEU A 52 -9.67 18.18 31.66
C LEU A 52 -10.19 19.43 30.95
N SER A 53 -10.05 20.59 31.60
CA SER A 53 -10.50 21.87 31.04
C SER A 53 -9.51 22.40 29.99
N PHE A 54 -10.00 22.73 28.81
CA PHE A 54 -9.24 23.42 27.77
C PHE A 54 -10.18 24.21 26.84
N THR A 55 -9.66 25.30 26.28
CA THR A 55 -10.36 26.05 25.22
C THR A 55 -9.69 25.75 23.89
N ALA A 56 -10.47 25.25 22.94
CA ALA A 56 -10.00 25.02 21.58
C ALA A 56 -10.70 25.98 20.61
N PRO A 57 -9.95 26.63 19.71
CA PRO A 57 -10.52 27.48 18.68
C PRO A 57 -11.18 26.65 17.57
N HIS A 58 -11.93 27.32 16.70
CA HIS A 58 -12.40 26.70 15.46
C HIS A 58 -11.25 26.62 14.44
N PHE A 59 -11.04 25.44 13.87
CA PHE A 59 -9.98 25.22 12.88
C PHE A 59 -10.48 25.44 11.46
N SER A 60 -9.66 26.06 10.63
CA SER A 60 -9.91 26.20 9.19
C SER A 60 -8.61 26.43 8.43
N ALA A 61 -8.60 26.06 7.14
CA ALA A 61 -7.44 26.26 6.27
C ALA A 61 -7.06 27.74 6.05
N GLU A 62 -8.05 28.64 6.10
CA GLU A 62 -7.85 30.10 5.93
C GLU A 62 -7.57 30.83 7.26
N GLY A 63 -7.77 30.15 8.39
CA GLY A 63 -7.64 30.69 9.73
C GLY A 63 -6.58 29.97 10.55
N LEU A 64 -6.89 29.70 11.82
CA LEU A 64 -6.03 28.93 12.69
C LEU A 64 -6.16 27.44 12.37
N THR A 65 -5.06 26.78 12.00
CA THR A 65 -5.06 25.34 11.72
C THR A 65 -4.92 24.53 13.00
N PHE A 66 -5.36 23.26 12.96
CA PHE A 66 -5.16 22.34 14.08
C PHE A 66 -3.67 22.20 14.43
N GLU A 67 -2.80 22.16 13.42
CA GLU A 67 -1.34 22.05 13.60
C GLU A 67 -0.74 23.27 14.31
N ALA A 68 -1.18 24.48 13.95
CA ALA A 68 -0.71 25.70 14.61
C ALA A 68 -1.12 25.72 16.10
N TRP A 69 -2.36 25.36 16.42
CA TRP A 69 -2.82 25.29 17.80
C TRP A 69 -2.09 24.21 18.59
N LEU A 70 -1.91 23.01 18.02
CA LEU A 70 -1.20 21.93 18.69
C LEU A 70 0.27 22.26 18.95
N THR A 71 0.88 23.05 18.05
CA THR A 71 2.23 23.60 18.24
C THR A 71 2.31 24.50 19.48
N TRP A 72 1.32 25.38 19.68
CA TRP A 72 1.29 26.26 20.85
C TRP A 72 1.22 25.46 22.16
N LEU A 73 0.47 24.36 22.18
CA LEU A 73 0.38 23.50 23.36
C LEU A 73 1.65 22.69 23.64
N ALA A 74 2.40 22.35 22.57
CA ALA A 74 3.58 21.52 22.66
C ALA A 74 4.81 22.28 23.19
N GLU A 75 4.84 23.60 23.00
CA GLU A 75 5.97 24.48 23.28
C GLU A 75 5.67 25.43 24.43
N ARG A 76 6.67 25.67 25.27
CA ARG A 76 6.56 26.67 26.34
C ARG A 76 6.48 28.06 25.74
N GLN A 77 5.43 28.82 26.05
CA GLN A 77 5.30 30.17 25.56
C GLN A 77 6.05 31.18 26.45
N PRO A 78 6.65 32.24 25.89
CA PRO A 78 7.42 33.22 26.69
C PRO A 78 6.62 33.96 27.76
N TYR A 79 5.30 33.98 27.63
CA TYR A 79 4.38 34.67 28.53
C TYR A 79 3.75 33.76 29.60
N GLU A 80 4.03 32.45 29.57
CA GLU A 80 3.47 31.47 30.50
C GLU A 80 4.38 31.25 31.71
N ASP A 81 3.79 31.09 32.88
CA ASP A 81 4.48 30.54 34.04
C ASP A 81 4.67 29.01 33.94
N GLU A 82 5.36 28.41 34.90
CA GLU A 82 5.63 26.96 34.86
C GLU A 82 4.36 26.11 35.01
N SER A 83 3.42 26.54 35.84
CA SER A 83 2.17 25.80 36.06
C SER A 83 1.30 25.82 34.80
N GLU A 84 1.21 26.97 34.15
CA GLU A 84 0.50 27.14 32.87
C GLU A 84 1.13 26.28 31.78
N ALA A 85 2.45 26.31 31.63
CA ALA A 85 3.17 25.50 30.64
C ALA A 85 2.94 24.00 30.86
N PHE A 86 2.96 23.52 32.11
CA PHE A 86 2.65 22.12 32.41
C PHE A 86 1.18 21.74 32.12
N ALA A 87 0.24 22.66 32.35
CA ALA A 87 -1.16 22.45 32.01
C ALA A 87 -1.36 22.31 30.50
N GLN A 88 -0.71 23.15 29.69
CA GLN A 88 -0.74 23.03 28.22
C GLN A 88 -0.14 21.71 27.75
N LEU A 89 1.00 21.32 28.32
CA LEU A 89 1.65 20.06 27.97
C LEU A 89 0.77 18.84 28.32
N ALA A 90 0.01 18.92 29.42
CA ALA A 90 -0.96 17.89 29.78
C ALA A 90 -2.08 17.76 28.73
N ILE A 91 -2.59 18.89 28.22
CA ILE A 91 -3.57 18.92 27.14
C ILE A 91 -2.97 18.34 25.86
N PHE A 92 -1.79 18.83 25.44
CA PHE A 92 -1.07 18.34 24.27
C PHE A 92 -0.91 16.80 24.30
N THR A 93 -0.44 16.27 25.42
CA THR A 93 -0.21 14.82 25.59
C THR A 93 -1.51 14.03 25.50
N ALA A 94 -2.59 14.56 26.08
CA ALA A 94 -3.90 13.94 26.02
C ALA A 94 -4.49 13.97 24.59
N VAL A 95 -4.30 15.06 23.86
CA VAL A 95 -4.73 15.18 22.45
C VAL A 95 -3.95 14.19 21.58
N GLN A 96 -2.63 14.09 21.73
CA GLN A 96 -1.80 13.16 20.95
C GLN A 96 -2.28 11.70 21.10
N ALA A 97 -2.53 11.24 22.34
CA ALA A 97 -3.07 9.90 22.57
C ALA A 97 -4.46 9.72 21.93
N THR A 98 -5.31 10.74 22.04
CA THR A 98 -6.67 10.69 21.48
C THR A 98 -6.69 10.66 19.95
N ILE A 99 -5.74 11.32 19.28
CA ILE A 99 -5.57 11.27 17.81
C ILE A 99 -5.40 9.81 17.34
N ALA A 100 -4.52 9.05 17.98
CA ALA A 100 -4.28 7.66 17.62
C ALA A 100 -5.54 6.80 17.78
N ASP A 101 -6.31 7.03 18.85
CA ASP A 101 -7.56 6.31 19.12
C ASP A 101 -8.64 6.61 18.07
N VAL A 102 -8.82 7.89 17.74
CA VAL A 102 -9.76 8.31 16.70
C VAL A 102 -9.37 7.71 15.35
N LEU A 103 -8.09 7.76 14.97
CA LEU A 103 -7.64 7.18 13.71
C LEU A 103 -7.92 5.69 13.62
N ARG A 104 -7.63 4.92 14.68
CA ARG A 104 -7.95 3.49 14.71
C ARG A 104 -9.43 3.22 14.50
N GLN A 105 -10.31 4.02 15.13
CA GLN A 105 -11.76 3.90 14.89
C GLN A 105 -12.14 4.25 13.45
N ARG A 106 -11.49 5.25 12.84
CA ARG A 106 -11.71 5.63 11.43
C ARG A 106 -11.23 4.54 10.48
N GLU A 107 -10.10 3.88 10.78
CA GLU A 107 -9.57 2.74 10.03
C GLU A 107 -10.53 1.55 10.04
N THR A 108 -11.07 1.18 11.21
CA THR A 108 -12.07 0.10 11.32
C THR A 108 -13.31 0.40 10.46
N ARG A 109 -13.75 1.66 10.41
CA ARG A 109 -14.85 2.09 9.53
C ARG A 109 -14.45 2.09 8.06
N ALA A 110 -13.21 2.45 7.73
CA ALA A 110 -12.71 2.45 6.36
C ALA A 110 -12.60 1.03 5.79
N ALA A 111 -12.26 0.04 6.64
CA ALA A 111 -12.11 -1.36 6.25
C ALA A 111 -13.41 -1.97 5.69
N THR A 112 -14.58 -1.44 6.05
CA THR A 112 -15.86 -1.94 5.51
C THR A 112 -16.12 -1.43 4.10
N HIS A 113 -15.73 -0.19 3.79
CA HIS A 113 -16.06 0.52 2.55
C HIS A 113 -14.80 1.22 2.00
N MET A 114 -14.01 0.44 1.27
CA MET A 114 -12.83 0.91 0.54
C MET A 114 -13.18 1.16 -0.94
N ALA A 115 -12.51 2.13 -1.56
CA ALA A 115 -12.65 2.41 -2.98
C ALA A 115 -12.25 1.19 -3.83
N SER A 116 -12.96 0.97 -4.94
CA SER A 116 -12.76 -0.19 -5.82
C SER A 116 -11.37 -0.29 -6.43
N TRP A 117 -10.66 0.83 -6.57
CA TRP A 117 -9.30 0.88 -7.08
C TRP A 117 -8.24 0.46 -6.03
N PHE A 118 -8.59 0.37 -4.74
CA PHE A 118 -7.60 0.22 -3.67
C PHE A 118 -6.84 -1.11 -3.75
N ASP A 119 -7.51 -2.23 -4.00
CA ASP A 119 -6.83 -3.51 -4.15
C ASP A 119 -5.88 -3.51 -5.36
N ALA A 120 -6.28 -2.82 -6.43
CA ALA A 120 -5.44 -2.65 -7.61
C ALA A 120 -4.19 -1.81 -7.33
N PHE A 121 -4.32 -0.78 -6.49
CA PHE A 121 -3.18 -0.01 -6.02
C PHE A 121 -2.18 -0.89 -5.24
N ILE A 122 -2.68 -1.77 -4.36
CA ILE A 122 -1.83 -2.71 -3.62
C ILE A 122 -1.16 -3.72 -4.55
N ASP A 123 -1.89 -4.28 -5.52
CA ASP A 123 -1.33 -5.20 -6.53
C ASP A 123 -0.19 -4.55 -7.31
N LEU A 124 -0.41 -3.33 -7.82
CA LEU A 124 0.61 -2.59 -8.56
C LEU A 124 1.85 -2.33 -7.69
N ALA A 125 1.66 -1.86 -6.45
CA ALA A 125 2.77 -1.59 -5.54
C ALA A 125 3.55 -2.87 -5.19
N HIS A 126 2.85 -3.95 -4.86
CA HIS A 126 3.44 -5.23 -4.47
C HIS A 126 4.31 -5.80 -5.58
N HIS A 127 3.75 -5.93 -6.79
CA HIS A 127 4.46 -6.54 -7.91
C HIS A 127 5.61 -5.66 -8.42
N ALA A 128 5.51 -4.34 -8.27
CA ALA A 128 6.59 -3.41 -8.63
C ALA A 128 7.66 -3.26 -7.53
N GLU A 129 7.50 -3.94 -6.38
CA GLU A 129 8.33 -3.71 -5.18
C GLU A 129 8.43 -2.20 -4.86
N THR A 130 7.33 -1.46 -5.02
CA THR A 130 7.33 0.01 -4.96
C THR A 130 7.72 0.49 -3.57
N ALA A 131 8.61 1.48 -3.51
CA ALA A 131 8.89 2.23 -2.30
C ALA A 131 7.76 3.23 -2.04
N ILE A 132 6.99 2.99 -0.99
CA ILE A 132 5.92 3.84 -0.50
C ILE A 132 6.44 4.64 0.69
N ILE A 133 6.63 5.93 0.50
CA ILE A 133 6.94 6.89 1.58
C ILE A 133 5.62 7.49 2.05
N THR A 134 5.36 7.50 3.35
CA THR A 134 4.08 8.01 3.85
C THR A 134 4.22 8.78 5.16
N LEU A 135 3.41 9.82 5.28
CA LEU A 135 3.23 10.61 6.49
C LEU A 135 1.98 10.22 7.26
N ASN A 136 1.18 9.31 6.72
CA ASN A 136 -0.08 8.90 7.31
C ASN A 136 0.19 7.93 8.45
N TYR A 137 -0.48 8.16 9.58
CA TYR A 137 -0.38 7.27 10.73
C TYR A 137 -1.20 5.99 10.56
N ASP A 138 -2.19 5.99 9.66
CA ASP A 138 -3.03 4.82 9.40
C ASP A 138 -2.25 3.65 8.78
N THR A 139 -2.82 2.46 8.85
CA THR A 139 -2.26 1.18 8.42
C THR A 139 -2.95 0.64 7.16
N LEU A 140 -3.64 1.48 6.38
CA LEU A 140 -4.47 1.00 5.28
C LEU A 140 -3.67 0.21 4.24
N VAL A 141 -2.45 0.64 3.90
CA VAL A 141 -1.59 -0.05 2.93
C VAL A 141 -1.17 -1.42 3.44
N GLU A 142 -0.85 -1.50 4.72
CA GLU A 142 -0.47 -2.70 5.45
C GLU A 142 -1.63 -3.71 5.52
N GLN A 143 -2.82 -3.23 5.91
CA GLN A 143 -4.03 -4.05 5.93
C GLN A 143 -4.43 -4.48 4.51
N GLY A 144 -4.24 -3.61 3.53
CA GLY A 144 -4.41 -3.93 2.12
C GLY A 144 -3.52 -5.09 1.71
N LEU A 145 -2.21 -5.00 1.97
CA LEU A 145 -1.24 -6.07 1.67
C LEU A 145 -1.63 -7.39 2.35
N TYR A 146 -1.99 -7.35 3.64
CA TYR A 146 -2.42 -8.54 4.39
C TYR A 146 -3.67 -9.16 3.78
N GLY A 147 -4.68 -8.34 3.45
CA GLY A 147 -5.94 -8.77 2.85
C GLY A 147 -5.78 -9.38 1.45
N ARG A 148 -4.69 -9.08 0.73
CA ARG A 148 -4.37 -9.74 -0.55
C ARG A 148 -3.87 -11.18 -0.36
N GLY A 149 -3.31 -11.51 0.81
CA GLY A 149 -2.85 -12.87 1.13
C GLY A 149 -1.76 -13.41 0.20
N TYR A 150 -0.87 -12.53 -0.31
CA TYR A 150 0.29 -12.96 -1.08
C TYR A 150 1.18 -13.92 -0.27
N ARG A 151 1.95 -14.74 -0.97
CA ARG A 151 2.82 -15.75 -0.36
C ARG A 151 4.24 -15.65 -0.90
N ASP A 152 5.21 -15.88 -0.02
CA ASP A 152 6.61 -16.10 -0.38
C ASP A 152 7.09 -17.44 0.21
N GLU A 153 7.72 -18.28 -0.61
CA GLU A 153 8.36 -19.55 -0.20
C GLU A 153 7.58 -20.43 0.81
N ARG A 154 6.24 -20.40 0.76
CA ARG A 154 5.22 -21.12 1.59
C ARG A 154 4.60 -20.35 2.77
N GLU A 155 4.97 -19.09 3.00
CA GLU A 155 4.42 -18.28 4.08
C GLU A 155 3.66 -17.06 3.54
N TYR A 156 2.55 -16.69 4.18
CA TYR A 156 1.80 -15.48 3.83
C TYR A 156 2.59 -14.24 4.16
N LEU A 157 2.69 -13.27 3.25
CA LEU A 157 3.23 -11.95 3.55
C LEU A 157 2.41 -11.32 4.69
N GLN A 158 3.11 -10.86 5.71
CA GLN A 158 2.56 -10.11 6.82
C GLN A 158 2.86 -8.62 6.62
N PRO A 159 2.09 -7.71 7.24
CA PRO A 159 2.41 -6.29 7.28
C PRO A 159 3.87 -5.98 7.64
N MET A 160 4.43 -6.71 8.61
CA MET A 160 5.83 -6.58 9.04
C MET A 160 6.85 -6.76 7.92
N ASP A 161 6.52 -7.49 6.86
CA ASP A 161 7.45 -7.74 5.76
C ASP A 161 7.57 -6.55 4.81
N ALA A 162 6.58 -5.66 4.81
CA ALA A 162 6.57 -4.42 4.03
C ALA A 162 7.19 -3.25 4.79
N ILE A 163 6.93 -3.15 6.10
CA ILE A 163 7.38 -2.03 6.94
C ILE A 163 8.90 -2.00 7.04
N VAL A 164 9.49 -0.84 6.78
CA VAL A 164 10.93 -0.62 6.97
C VAL A 164 11.22 -0.18 8.42
N GLY A 165 12.40 -0.51 8.94
CA GLY A 165 12.89 -0.03 10.23
C GLY A 165 12.58 -0.90 11.46
N PHE A 166 11.78 -1.96 11.27
CA PHE A 166 11.52 -2.98 12.28
C PHE A 166 12.01 -4.35 11.81
N PRO A 167 12.54 -5.20 12.71
CA PRO A 167 12.83 -6.59 12.36
C PRO A 167 11.51 -7.32 12.08
N ASN A 168 11.42 -8.08 10.99
CA ASN A 168 10.32 -9.02 10.82
C ASN A 168 10.60 -10.27 11.68
N GLY A 169 9.77 -10.52 12.70
CA GLY A 169 9.99 -11.51 13.76
C GLY A 169 10.11 -12.97 13.34
N ARG A 170 10.11 -13.27 12.03
CA ARG A 170 10.26 -14.62 11.47
C ARG A 170 11.59 -15.28 11.83
N GLY A 171 12.64 -14.50 12.11
CA GLY A 171 13.91 -15.05 12.60
C GLY A 171 13.92 -15.43 14.09
N MET A 172 12.98 -14.92 14.89
CA MET A 172 13.01 -15.05 16.35
C MET A 172 12.44 -16.37 16.86
N PHE A 173 11.51 -16.99 16.13
CA PHE A 173 10.91 -18.28 16.50
C PHE A 173 11.83 -19.49 16.27
N MET A 174 12.90 -19.34 15.49
CA MET A 174 13.70 -20.47 14.99
C MET A 174 15.13 -20.53 15.53
N ALA A 175 15.49 -19.72 16.53
CA ALA A 175 16.86 -19.61 17.06
C ALA A 175 17.93 -19.43 15.96
N VAL A 176 17.54 -18.84 14.82
CA VAL A 176 18.45 -18.54 13.71
C VAL A 176 18.96 -17.12 13.95
N PRO A 177 20.28 -16.88 14.04
CA PRO A 177 20.83 -15.55 14.28
C PRO A 177 20.62 -14.55 13.12
N GLN A 178 19.78 -14.86 12.13
CA GLN A 178 19.58 -14.11 10.90
C GLN A 178 18.16 -13.51 10.88
N GLY A 179 17.94 -12.53 11.76
CA GLY A 179 16.65 -11.91 12.08
C GLY A 179 16.06 -10.92 11.07
N PHE A 180 16.27 -11.09 9.77
CA PHE A 180 15.58 -10.29 8.74
C PHE A 180 15.51 -11.07 7.42
N VAL A 181 14.31 -11.33 6.92
CA VAL A 181 14.09 -11.92 5.59
C VAL A 181 13.53 -10.85 4.68
N ARG A 182 14.26 -10.52 3.60
CA ARG A 182 13.76 -9.58 2.58
C ARG A 182 12.81 -10.33 1.66
N HIS A 183 11.52 -10.01 1.77
CA HIS A 183 10.49 -10.50 0.87
C HIS A 183 10.37 -9.59 -0.37
N PRO A 184 10.12 -10.16 -1.58
CA PRO A 184 9.89 -9.38 -2.80
C PRO A 184 8.48 -8.79 -2.78
N THR A 185 8.34 -7.60 -2.18
CA THR A 185 7.07 -6.88 -2.06
C THR A 185 7.31 -5.37 -1.95
N LEU A 186 6.23 -4.59 -1.92
CA LEU A 186 6.26 -3.15 -1.63
C LEU A 186 6.96 -2.85 -0.30
N ARG A 187 7.56 -1.67 -0.19
CA ARG A 187 8.26 -1.22 1.02
C ARG A 187 7.61 0.04 1.57
N VAL A 188 7.24 0.04 2.85
CA VAL A 188 6.55 1.18 3.48
C VAL A 188 7.46 1.90 4.46
N TYR A 189 7.72 3.18 4.18
CA TYR A 189 8.52 4.10 4.98
C TYR A 189 7.60 5.09 5.71
N LYS A 190 7.27 4.78 6.97
CA LYS A 190 6.42 5.60 7.85
C LYS A 190 7.25 6.68 8.55
N LEU A 191 7.25 7.90 8.00
CA LEU A 191 8.13 8.97 8.49
C LEU A 191 7.63 9.67 9.76
N HIS A 192 6.32 9.64 9.99
CA HIS A 192 5.66 10.27 11.15
C HIS A 192 5.16 9.24 12.19
N GLY A 193 5.68 8.02 12.16
CA GLY A 193 5.18 6.95 13.01
C GLY A 193 3.88 6.36 12.49
N SER A 194 3.17 5.63 13.35
CA SER A 194 1.99 4.85 12.97
C SER A 194 1.09 4.59 14.18
N THR A 195 -0.20 4.35 13.95
CA THR A 195 -1.18 4.03 15.00
C THR A 195 -0.89 2.70 15.71
N ASP A 196 -0.12 1.81 15.08
CA ASP A 196 0.31 0.52 15.63
C ASP A 196 1.73 0.57 16.24
N TRP A 197 2.40 1.73 16.27
CA TRP A 197 3.73 1.87 16.89
C TRP A 197 3.59 2.37 18.33
N HIS A 198 4.37 1.81 19.25
CA HIS A 198 4.29 2.11 20.68
C HIS A 198 5.69 2.28 21.28
N TYR A 199 5.86 3.26 22.16
CA TYR A 199 7.13 3.55 22.84
C TYR A 199 6.90 4.03 24.27
N PHE A 200 7.93 4.01 25.12
CA PHE A 200 7.85 4.68 26.41
C PHE A 200 7.99 6.20 26.23
N PRO A 201 7.01 7.02 26.66
CA PRO A 201 7.11 8.48 26.53
C PRO A 201 8.42 9.02 27.10
N GLY A 202 9.11 9.85 26.31
CA GLY A 202 10.42 10.41 26.67
C GLY A 202 11.63 9.56 26.29
N ASP A 203 11.45 8.34 25.77
CA ASP A 203 12.56 7.55 25.22
C ASP A 203 13.08 8.16 23.91
N THR A 204 14.24 8.79 23.97
CA THR A 204 14.95 9.35 22.80
C THR A 204 15.89 8.34 22.13
N SER A 205 16.17 7.20 22.78
CA SER A 205 17.07 6.17 22.23
C SER A 205 16.40 5.34 21.14
N GLY A 206 15.06 5.26 21.14
CA GLY A 206 14.28 4.40 20.26
C GLY A 206 14.34 2.92 20.62
N ALA A 207 14.98 2.55 21.73
CA ALA A 207 15.09 1.17 22.19
C ALA A 207 13.74 0.59 22.62
N THR A 208 12.79 1.44 23.00
CA THR A 208 11.48 1.04 23.48
C THR A 208 10.40 1.07 22.40
N LEU A 209 10.74 1.62 21.22
CA LEU A 209 9.86 1.72 20.07
C LEU A 209 9.67 0.33 19.45
N ASP A 210 8.44 -0.14 19.52
CA ASP A 210 8.01 -1.43 19.00
C ASP A 210 6.71 -1.28 18.20
N ARG A 211 6.44 -2.24 17.32
CA ARG A 211 5.18 -2.30 16.58
C ARG A 211 4.28 -3.36 17.22
N VAL A 212 3.09 -2.95 17.64
CA VAL A 212 2.09 -3.82 18.23
C VAL A 212 0.95 -3.98 17.24
N GLU A 213 0.95 -5.09 16.53
CA GLU A 213 -0.08 -5.40 15.54
C GLU A 213 -1.34 -5.95 16.23
N VAL A 214 -2.49 -5.33 15.94
CA VAL A 214 -3.79 -5.84 16.37
C VAL A 214 -4.31 -6.77 15.29
N SER A 215 -4.33 -8.07 15.57
CA SER A 215 -4.89 -9.05 14.62
C SER A 215 -6.39 -8.81 14.41
N PRO A 216 -6.93 -9.10 13.21
CA PRO A 216 -8.37 -9.01 12.96
C PRO A 216 -9.19 -9.76 14.03
N GLY A 217 -10.20 -9.09 14.58
CA GLY A 217 -11.09 -9.65 15.62
C GLY A 217 -10.54 -9.58 17.04
N ARG A 218 -9.38 -8.94 17.28
CA ARG A 218 -8.95 -8.53 18.62
C ARG A 218 -9.11 -7.03 18.80
N GLU A 219 -9.37 -6.63 20.03
CA GLU A 219 -9.37 -5.23 20.42
C GLU A 219 -8.01 -4.84 21.02
N LEU A 220 -7.67 -3.54 21.00
CA LEU A 220 -6.39 -3.08 21.57
C LEU A 220 -6.36 -3.33 23.09
N GLU A 221 -7.52 -3.30 23.73
CA GLU A 221 -7.72 -3.60 25.15
C GLU A 221 -7.17 -4.99 25.52
N ASP A 222 -7.22 -5.96 24.59
CA ASP A 222 -6.66 -7.30 24.78
C ASP A 222 -5.12 -7.30 24.78
N LEU A 223 -4.50 -6.24 24.25
CA LEU A 223 -3.05 -6.08 24.12
C LEU A 223 -2.45 -5.18 25.20
N VAL A 224 -3.24 -4.68 26.15
CA VAL A 224 -2.75 -3.85 27.27
C VAL A 224 -1.55 -4.49 28.00
N PRO A 225 -1.52 -5.82 28.28
CA PRO A 225 -0.34 -6.43 28.90
C PRO A 225 0.93 -6.37 28.03
N VAL A 226 0.78 -6.39 26.71
CA VAL A 226 1.89 -6.33 25.74
C VAL A 226 2.38 -4.89 25.56
N ILE A 227 1.44 -3.96 25.41
CA ILE A 227 1.71 -2.51 25.28
C ILE A 227 2.36 -2.01 26.57
N GLY A 228 1.82 -2.41 27.73
CA GLY A 228 2.27 -1.97 29.05
C GLY A 228 2.11 -0.45 29.22
N GLY A 229 3.11 0.20 29.82
CA GLY A 229 3.13 1.66 29.99
C GLY A 229 3.52 2.45 28.73
N ARG A 230 3.57 1.83 27.55
CA ARG A 230 3.90 2.51 26.29
C ARG A 230 2.70 3.31 25.80
N SER A 231 2.97 4.34 25.02
CA SER A 231 1.98 5.15 24.32
C SER A 231 2.18 5.07 22.81
N PRO A 232 1.14 5.34 21.99
CA PRO A 232 1.30 5.41 20.55
C PRO A 232 2.41 6.38 20.14
N PHE A 233 3.31 5.92 19.27
CA PHE A 233 4.37 6.72 18.66
C PHE A 233 3.87 7.29 17.33
N ILE A 234 3.27 8.47 17.42
CA ILE A 234 2.97 9.33 16.29
C ILE A 234 3.76 10.63 16.44
N VAL A 235 4.37 11.09 15.36
CA VAL A 235 4.95 12.44 15.29
C VAL A 235 3.78 13.39 15.13
N PRO A 236 3.45 14.21 16.13
CA PRO A 236 2.24 15.02 16.12
C PRO A 236 2.28 16.04 14.96
N PRO A 237 1.11 16.51 14.48
CA PRO A 237 1.04 17.62 13.53
C PRO A 237 1.38 18.92 14.26
N THR A 238 2.67 19.15 14.52
CA THR A 238 3.22 20.38 15.12
C THR A 238 4.35 20.92 14.25
N SER A 239 4.64 22.22 14.27
CA SER A 239 5.77 22.76 13.52
C SER A 239 7.12 22.29 14.08
N THR A 240 7.23 22.15 15.40
CA THR A 240 8.42 21.59 16.05
C THR A 240 8.27 20.09 16.23
N LYS A 241 9.13 19.32 15.54
CA LYS A 241 9.13 17.86 15.55
C LYS A 241 10.47 17.25 15.99
N SER A 242 11.44 18.09 16.35
CA SER A 242 12.85 17.73 16.60
C SER A 242 12.99 16.54 17.56
N ARG A 243 12.32 16.58 18.72
CA ARG A 243 12.39 15.51 19.73
C ARG A 243 11.99 14.13 19.21
N TYR A 244 11.12 14.05 18.21
CA TYR A 244 10.69 12.77 17.62
C TYR A 244 11.64 12.28 16.53
N PHE A 245 12.36 13.21 15.89
CA PHE A 245 13.37 12.93 14.89
C PHE A 245 14.76 12.69 15.50
N ASP A 246 14.97 12.98 16.78
CA ASP A 246 16.18 12.59 17.52
C ASP A 246 16.27 11.08 17.80
N ASN A 247 15.18 10.35 17.59
CA ASN A 247 15.18 8.90 17.67
C ASN A 247 15.99 8.28 16.49
N PRO A 248 17.03 7.45 16.76
CA PRO A 248 17.82 6.78 15.72
C PRO A 248 17.01 5.99 14.69
N LYS A 249 15.90 5.34 15.10
CA LYS A 249 15.01 4.61 14.17
C LYS A 249 14.31 5.55 13.20
N THR A 250 13.81 6.68 13.69
CA THR A 250 13.18 7.68 12.83
C THR A 250 14.22 8.27 11.87
N ARG A 251 15.41 8.65 12.34
CA ARG A 251 16.50 9.12 11.44
C ARG A 251 16.87 8.10 10.37
N PHE A 252 16.94 6.82 10.74
CA PHE A 252 17.17 5.73 9.79
C PHE A 252 16.10 5.74 8.69
N LEU A 253 14.81 5.79 9.05
CA LEU A 253 13.71 5.81 8.10
C LEU A 253 13.76 7.00 7.15
N TRP A 254 14.02 8.21 7.69
CA TRP A 254 14.17 9.41 6.87
C TRP A 254 15.36 9.32 5.91
N ARG A 255 16.48 8.71 6.34
CA ARG A 255 17.64 8.49 5.47
C ARG A 255 17.35 7.46 4.38
N GLU A 256 16.68 6.35 4.69
CA GLU A 256 16.33 5.37 3.67
C GLU A 256 15.29 5.93 2.70
N ALA A 257 14.29 6.69 3.17
CA ALA A 257 13.35 7.39 2.30
C ALA A 257 14.05 8.39 1.37
N ARG A 258 15.05 9.12 1.87
CA ARG A 258 15.91 9.98 1.03
C ARG A 258 16.61 9.17 -0.07
N ARG A 259 17.16 8.01 0.27
CA ARG A 259 17.86 7.14 -0.67
C ARG A 259 16.93 6.65 -1.78
N GLU A 260 15.71 6.23 -1.43
CA GLU A 260 14.71 5.82 -2.42
C GLU A 260 14.39 6.98 -3.39
N LEU A 261 14.22 8.20 -2.86
CA LEU A 261 13.99 9.39 -3.68
C LEU A 261 15.17 9.72 -4.60
N ASP A 262 16.41 9.57 -4.13
CA ASP A 262 17.61 9.82 -4.94
C ASP A 262 17.77 8.78 -6.08
N GLU A 263 17.36 7.54 -5.85
CA GLU A 263 17.44 6.44 -6.83
C GLU A 263 16.19 6.40 -7.76
N ALA A 264 15.18 7.25 -7.51
CA ALA A 264 13.92 7.26 -8.23
C ALA A 264 14.04 7.84 -9.63
N HIS A 265 13.40 7.19 -10.61
CA HIS A 265 13.21 7.75 -11.95
C HIS A 265 11.93 8.56 -12.05
N ARG A 266 10.91 8.17 -11.27
CA ARG A 266 9.62 8.87 -11.17
C ARG A 266 9.19 8.92 -9.71
N VAL A 267 8.75 10.08 -9.25
CA VAL A 267 8.18 10.29 -7.91
C VAL A 267 6.73 10.70 -8.06
N VAL A 268 5.82 9.93 -7.45
CA VAL A 268 4.37 10.17 -7.52
C VAL A 268 3.87 10.64 -6.16
N LEU A 269 3.37 11.88 -6.07
CA LEU A 269 2.81 12.46 -4.85
C LEU A 269 1.29 12.24 -4.87
N ILE A 270 0.78 11.39 -4.00
CA ILE A 270 -0.62 10.95 -4.00
C ILE A 270 -1.33 11.46 -2.75
N GLY A 271 -2.30 12.36 -2.93
CA GLY A 271 -3.09 12.94 -1.85
C GLY A 271 -2.27 13.71 -0.81
N TYR A 272 -1.04 14.10 -1.15
CA TYR A 272 -0.19 14.92 -0.30
C TYR A 272 -0.31 16.39 -0.73
N SER A 273 -0.59 17.26 0.24
CA SER A 273 -0.83 18.69 0.00
C SER A 273 0.43 19.56 0.09
N LEU A 274 1.56 18.98 0.51
CA LEU A 274 2.82 19.70 0.76
C LEU A 274 2.59 20.93 1.68
N PRO A 275 2.12 20.73 2.93
CA PRO A 275 1.84 21.83 3.85
C PRO A 275 3.13 22.59 4.21
N LEU A 276 3.02 23.91 4.33
CA LEU A 276 4.16 24.80 4.61
C LEU A 276 4.83 24.55 5.98
N THR A 277 4.08 23.94 6.90
CA THR A 277 4.49 23.63 8.28
C THR A 277 5.39 22.41 8.38
N ASP A 278 5.39 21.50 7.39
CA ASP A 278 6.26 20.33 7.37
C ASP A 278 7.61 20.64 6.69
N THR A 279 8.41 21.43 7.37
CA THR A 279 9.71 21.91 6.89
C THR A 279 10.71 20.77 6.63
N ASN A 280 10.63 19.67 7.38
CA ASN A 280 11.53 18.53 7.20
C ASN A 280 11.26 17.80 5.88
N LEU A 281 9.99 17.51 5.56
CA LEU A 281 9.66 16.90 4.28
C LEU A 281 9.86 17.88 3.12
N ALA A 282 9.50 19.16 3.28
CA ALA A 282 9.76 20.17 2.27
C ALA A 282 11.26 20.27 1.95
N SER A 283 12.13 20.28 2.97
CA SER A 283 13.59 20.26 2.80
C SER A 283 14.09 18.97 2.15
N LEU A 284 13.55 17.81 2.56
CA LEU A 284 13.87 16.52 1.95
C LEU A 284 13.55 16.54 0.44
N LEU A 285 12.33 16.93 0.07
CA LEU A 285 11.88 16.97 -1.31
C LEU A 285 12.64 18.03 -2.12
N ALA A 286 12.89 19.21 -1.56
CA ALA A 286 13.71 20.24 -2.20
C ALA A 286 15.08 19.65 -2.57
N ARG A 287 15.76 19.03 -1.60
CA ARG A 287 17.12 18.48 -1.82
C ARG A 287 17.14 17.21 -2.67
N ALA A 288 16.07 16.41 -2.69
CA ALA A 288 16.03 15.17 -3.45
C ALA A 288 15.56 15.40 -4.89
N LEU A 289 14.64 16.34 -5.12
CA LEU A 289 13.99 16.54 -6.43
C LEU A 289 14.53 17.71 -7.24
N SER A 290 15.13 18.73 -6.61
CA SER A 290 15.70 19.86 -7.37
C SER A 290 16.93 19.45 -8.17
N GLU A 291 17.78 18.59 -7.60
CA GLU A 291 19.02 18.10 -8.21
C GLU A 291 18.81 16.81 -9.02
N SER A 292 17.67 16.13 -8.88
CA SER A 292 17.39 14.90 -9.60
C SER A 292 16.84 15.14 -11.01
N LYS A 293 16.98 14.10 -11.85
CA LYS A 293 16.34 14.01 -13.17
C LYS A 293 15.00 13.28 -13.11
N SER A 294 14.46 13.05 -11.92
CA SER A 294 13.23 12.29 -11.74
C SER A 294 12.03 13.08 -12.30
N ASP A 295 11.15 12.38 -13.02
CA ASP A 295 9.83 12.90 -13.38
C ASP A 295 8.98 12.97 -12.11
N VAL A 296 8.14 13.99 -11.96
CA VAL A 296 7.26 14.15 -10.80
C VAL A 296 5.81 14.14 -11.25
N LEU A 297 5.00 13.24 -10.72
CA LEU A 297 3.55 13.21 -10.95
C LEU A 297 2.81 13.57 -9.66
N ILE A 298 1.98 14.60 -9.72
CA ILE A 298 1.15 15.03 -8.60
C ILE A 298 -0.27 14.53 -8.84
N VAL A 299 -0.75 13.68 -7.94
CA VAL A 299 -2.10 13.12 -7.92
C VAL A 299 -2.83 13.67 -6.71
N ASN A 300 -3.51 14.79 -6.88
CA ASN A 300 -4.15 15.52 -5.78
C ASN A 300 -5.34 16.32 -6.34
N PRO A 301 -6.50 16.41 -5.66
CA PRO A 301 -7.60 17.26 -6.10
C PRO A 301 -7.15 18.68 -6.51
N ASP A 302 -6.24 19.27 -5.73
CA ASP A 302 -5.65 20.59 -5.94
C ASP A 302 -4.21 20.52 -6.50
N ALA A 303 -3.96 19.62 -7.46
CA ALA A 303 -2.62 19.35 -7.99
C ALA A 303 -1.84 20.60 -8.45
N SER A 304 -2.53 21.60 -9.01
CA SER A 304 -1.91 22.86 -9.46
C SER A 304 -1.27 23.65 -8.31
N GLU A 305 -1.89 23.66 -7.14
CA GLU A 305 -1.36 24.36 -5.97
C GLU A 305 -0.16 23.62 -5.38
N VAL A 306 -0.22 22.27 -5.34
CA VAL A 306 0.94 21.45 -4.95
C VAL A 306 2.10 21.62 -5.93
N ALA A 307 1.82 21.72 -7.23
CA ALA A 307 2.83 21.98 -8.25
C ALA A 307 3.53 23.33 -8.02
N ARG A 308 2.77 24.40 -7.72
CA ARG A 308 3.31 25.72 -7.38
C ARG A 308 4.24 25.66 -6.16
N ARG A 309 3.86 24.91 -5.12
CA ARG A 309 4.70 24.72 -3.92
C ARG A 309 5.98 23.94 -4.22
N LEU A 310 5.92 22.88 -5.04
CA LEU A 310 7.11 22.15 -5.47
C LEU A 310 8.05 23.01 -6.32
N GLN A 311 7.51 23.85 -7.21
CA GLN A 311 8.31 24.80 -7.99
C GLN A 311 9.04 25.80 -7.08
N ALA A 312 8.35 26.29 -6.04
CA ALA A 312 8.97 27.17 -5.04
C ALA A 312 10.11 26.49 -4.26
N LEU A 313 10.14 25.15 -4.19
CA LEU A 313 11.24 24.36 -3.63
C LEU A 313 12.37 24.10 -4.64
N GLY A 314 12.30 24.64 -5.86
CA GLY A 314 13.33 24.53 -6.89
C GLY A 314 13.17 23.34 -7.85
N VAL A 315 12.01 22.66 -7.86
CA VAL A 315 11.74 21.59 -8.83
C VAL A 315 11.36 22.21 -10.18
N ASP A 316 12.01 21.76 -11.26
CA ASP A 316 11.76 22.24 -12.62
C ASP A 316 10.32 21.89 -13.06
N SER A 317 9.55 22.90 -13.44
CA SER A 317 8.16 22.76 -13.89
C SER A 317 7.99 21.83 -15.09
N SER A 318 9.00 21.70 -15.96
CA SER A 318 8.94 20.83 -17.14
C SER A 318 8.90 19.33 -16.78
N ARG A 319 9.34 18.98 -15.57
CA ARG A 319 9.30 17.61 -15.03
C ARG A 319 8.05 17.31 -14.22
N ILE A 320 7.22 18.32 -13.95
CA ILE A 320 6.03 18.18 -13.11
C ILE A 320 4.82 17.93 -14.00
N GLN A 321 4.19 16.78 -13.79
CA GLN A 321 2.89 16.41 -14.35
C GLN A 321 1.84 16.45 -13.24
N THR A 322 0.61 16.79 -13.61
CA THR A 322 -0.50 16.93 -12.66
C THR A 322 -1.69 16.10 -13.08
N LEU A 323 -2.31 15.44 -12.11
CA LEU A 323 -3.60 14.78 -12.22
C LEU A 323 -4.49 15.32 -11.08
N GLY A 324 -5.43 16.19 -11.45
CA GLY A 324 -6.32 16.89 -10.54
C GLY A 324 -7.72 16.26 -10.44
N GLY A 325 -8.57 16.85 -9.59
CA GLY A 325 -9.96 16.43 -9.42
C GLY A 325 -10.19 15.38 -8.32
N MET A 326 -11.45 15.22 -7.91
CA MET A 326 -11.81 14.36 -6.76
C MET A 326 -11.55 12.87 -6.99
N THR A 327 -11.51 12.43 -8.26
CA THR A 327 -11.28 11.03 -8.68
C THR A 327 -9.84 10.74 -9.09
N CYS A 328 -8.92 11.72 -8.93
CA CYS A 328 -7.55 11.64 -9.45
C CYS A 328 -6.79 10.38 -9.02
N VAL A 329 -6.97 9.91 -7.78
CA VAL A 329 -6.28 8.70 -7.28
C VAL A 329 -6.78 7.45 -8.00
N GLY A 330 -8.09 7.32 -8.19
CA GLY A 330 -8.67 6.21 -8.96
C GLY A 330 -8.24 6.24 -10.42
N GLU A 331 -8.24 7.43 -11.04
CA GLU A 331 -7.77 7.61 -12.42
C GLU A 331 -6.27 7.29 -12.58
N PHE A 332 -5.45 7.65 -11.59
CA PHE A 332 -4.03 7.28 -11.56
C PHE A 332 -3.87 5.76 -11.59
N VAL A 333 -4.55 5.06 -10.66
CA VAL A 333 -4.50 3.60 -10.58
C VAL A 333 -4.98 2.97 -11.89
N GLU A 334 -6.09 3.45 -12.44
CA GLU A 334 -6.61 2.96 -13.72
C GLU A 334 -5.58 3.12 -14.86
N ARG A 335 -4.88 4.26 -14.94
CA ARG A 335 -3.83 4.48 -15.95
C ARG A 335 -2.68 3.50 -15.80
N GLU A 336 -2.20 3.27 -14.57
CA GLU A 336 -1.11 2.32 -14.31
C GLU A 336 -1.53 0.87 -14.56
N VAL A 337 -2.77 0.49 -14.24
CA VAL A 337 -3.35 -0.82 -14.59
C VAL A 337 -3.39 -1.01 -16.11
N LYS A 338 -3.87 -0.01 -16.86
CA LYS A 338 -3.93 -0.04 -18.32
C LYS A 338 -2.54 -0.19 -18.94
N GLU A 339 -1.57 0.56 -18.43
CA GLU A 339 -0.19 0.51 -18.92
C GLU A 339 0.46 -0.85 -18.64
N THR A 340 0.27 -1.40 -17.44
CA THR A 340 0.78 -2.73 -17.07
C THR A 340 0.16 -3.81 -17.95
N SER A 341 -1.14 -3.72 -18.22
CA SER A 341 -1.84 -4.65 -19.13
C SER A 341 -1.30 -4.62 -20.56
N ARG A 342 -0.97 -3.43 -21.10
CA ARG A 342 -0.34 -3.31 -22.43
C ARG A 342 1.05 -3.95 -22.47
N ARG A 343 1.84 -3.79 -21.39
CA ARG A 343 3.15 -4.44 -21.29
C ARG A 343 3.04 -5.95 -21.18
N LEU A 344 1.99 -6.45 -20.53
CA LEU A 344 1.65 -7.88 -20.56
C LEU A 344 1.35 -8.35 -21.97
N ALA A 345 0.54 -7.61 -22.72
CA ALA A 345 0.26 -7.92 -24.12
C ALA A 345 1.56 -7.99 -24.95
N ALA A 346 2.46 -7.01 -24.78
CA ALA A 346 3.75 -6.99 -25.46
C ALA A 346 4.61 -8.22 -25.10
N SER A 347 4.74 -8.54 -23.81
CA SER A 347 5.51 -9.69 -23.33
C SER A 347 4.98 -11.03 -23.84
N LEU A 348 3.65 -11.19 -23.87
CA LEU A 348 3.00 -12.39 -24.41
C LEU A 348 3.16 -12.49 -25.93
N ALA A 349 3.06 -11.38 -26.66
CA ALA A 349 3.28 -11.35 -28.10
C ALA A 349 4.72 -11.77 -28.47
N GLU A 350 5.73 -11.34 -27.72
CA GLU A 350 7.14 -11.71 -27.95
C GLU A 350 7.45 -13.18 -27.65
N SER A 351 6.75 -13.78 -26.68
CA SER A 351 6.91 -15.18 -26.30
C SER A 351 5.93 -16.13 -27.00
N TYR A 352 4.98 -15.59 -27.77
CA TYR A 352 3.83 -16.28 -28.33
C TYR A 352 4.22 -17.58 -29.06
N GLN A 353 5.14 -17.49 -30.03
CA GLN A 353 5.54 -18.63 -30.86
C GLN A 353 6.26 -19.75 -30.08
N ARG A 354 6.87 -19.41 -28.93
CA ARG A 354 7.61 -20.37 -28.11
C ARG A 354 6.71 -21.15 -27.15
N ARG A 355 5.48 -20.69 -26.94
CA ARG A 355 4.54 -21.24 -25.94
C ARG A 355 3.17 -21.56 -26.55
N VAL A 356 3.10 -21.82 -27.86
CA VAL A 356 1.82 -22.03 -28.56
C VAL A 356 1.00 -23.19 -27.99
N ASP A 357 1.65 -24.26 -27.54
CA ASP A 357 0.96 -25.43 -26.98
C ASP A 357 0.62 -25.27 -25.49
N ALA A 358 1.00 -24.14 -24.87
CA ALA A 358 0.77 -23.90 -23.45
C ALA A 358 -0.72 -23.66 -23.18
N PRO A 359 -1.38 -24.47 -22.33
CA PRO A 359 -2.75 -24.20 -21.90
C PRO A 359 -2.84 -22.89 -21.11
N VAL A 360 -3.91 -22.14 -21.35
CA VAL A 360 -4.09 -20.79 -20.77
C VAL A 360 -5.19 -20.80 -19.71
N ALA A 361 -4.86 -20.28 -18.54
CA ALA A 361 -5.79 -20.07 -17.45
C ALA A 361 -5.72 -18.62 -16.95
N VAL A 362 -6.73 -18.23 -16.18
CA VAL A 362 -6.78 -16.95 -15.45
C VAL A 362 -6.99 -17.28 -13.98
N GLY A 363 -6.28 -16.61 -13.07
CA GLY A 363 -6.59 -16.83 -11.66
C GLY A 363 -5.71 -16.10 -10.66
N TRP A 364 -6.08 -16.29 -9.39
CA TRP A 364 -5.41 -15.73 -8.22
C TRP A 364 -4.83 -16.84 -7.35
N PRO A 365 -3.57 -16.72 -6.90
CA PRO A 365 -2.95 -17.72 -6.03
C PRO A 365 -3.61 -17.78 -4.66
N HIS A 366 -4.10 -16.65 -4.16
CA HIS A 366 -4.96 -16.57 -2.98
C HIS A 366 -6.28 -15.89 -3.38
N PRO A 367 -7.45 -16.50 -3.10
CA PRO A 367 -7.67 -17.71 -2.31
C PRO A 367 -7.36 -19.03 -3.03
N GLY A 368 -6.86 -18.99 -4.29
CA GLY A 368 -6.63 -20.19 -5.11
C GLY A 368 -7.77 -20.42 -6.10
N ALA A 369 -8.22 -19.33 -6.75
CA ALA A 369 -9.32 -19.33 -7.69
C ALA A 369 -8.79 -19.22 -9.12
N TYR A 370 -9.02 -20.25 -9.93
CA TYR A 370 -8.52 -20.37 -11.29
C TYR A 370 -9.64 -20.78 -12.24
N ALA A 371 -9.57 -20.30 -13.48
CA ALA A 371 -10.51 -20.63 -14.54
C ALA A 371 -9.76 -20.89 -15.84
N ALA A 372 -10.18 -21.92 -16.57
CA ALA A 372 -9.69 -22.20 -17.91
C ALA A 372 -10.19 -21.13 -18.89
N VAL A 373 -9.33 -20.69 -19.80
CA VAL A 373 -9.76 -19.87 -20.95
C VAL A 373 -10.47 -20.78 -21.96
N GLN A 374 -11.70 -20.43 -22.34
CA GLN A 374 -12.55 -21.24 -23.23
C GLN A 374 -13.00 -20.48 -24.48
N GLY A 375 -12.68 -19.20 -24.57
CA GLY A 375 -12.93 -18.40 -25.75
C GLY A 375 -12.33 -17.02 -25.64
N TYR A 376 -12.56 -16.20 -26.64
CA TYR A 376 -12.14 -14.81 -26.66
C TYR A 376 -13.05 -13.94 -27.51
N GLU A 377 -12.93 -12.64 -27.30
CA GLU A 377 -13.50 -11.55 -28.08
C GLU A 377 -12.41 -10.53 -28.39
N VAL A 378 -12.27 -10.18 -29.67
CA VAL A 378 -11.40 -9.09 -30.12
C VAL A 378 -12.27 -7.86 -30.32
N SER A 379 -11.87 -6.76 -29.71
CA SER A 379 -12.50 -5.45 -29.84
C SER A 379 -11.45 -4.39 -30.14
N ASP A 380 -11.90 -3.18 -30.45
CA ASP A 380 -11.00 -2.04 -30.55
C ASP A 380 -10.26 -1.78 -29.24
N ASP A 381 -10.83 -2.11 -28.07
CA ASP A 381 -10.17 -1.87 -26.78
C ASP A 381 -9.13 -2.94 -26.39
N GLY A 382 -9.10 -4.06 -27.12
CA GLY A 382 -8.17 -5.16 -26.92
C GLY A 382 -8.80 -6.54 -26.94
N LEU A 383 -8.10 -7.49 -26.32
CA LEU A 383 -8.48 -8.90 -26.26
C LEU A 383 -9.12 -9.22 -24.91
N THR A 384 -10.37 -9.68 -24.95
CA THR A 384 -11.09 -10.16 -23.77
C THR A 384 -11.20 -11.68 -23.84
N LEU A 385 -10.64 -12.37 -22.85
CA LEU A 385 -10.70 -13.82 -22.72
C LEU A 385 -11.97 -14.22 -21.98
N ARG A 386 -12.76 -15.12 -22.56
CA ARG A 386 -13.89 -15.75 -21.87
C ARG A 386 -13.37 -16.93 -21.06
N VAL A 387 -13.68 -16.95 -19.78
CA VAL A 387 -13.22 -17.98 -18.86
C VAL A 387 -14.37 -18.85 -18.36
N ALA A 388 -14.05 -20.09 -17.99
CA ALA A 388 -14.97 -20.99 -17.30
C ALA A 388 -15.30 -20.48 -15.87
N SER A 389 -16.11 -21.25 -15.14
CA SER A 389 -16.30 -21.03 -13.70
C SER A 389 -14.98 -21.15 -12.94
N PHE A 390 -14.75 -20.23 -12.00
CA PHE A 390 -13.59 -20.26 -11.13
C PHE A 390 -13.68 -21.42 -10.14
N GLY A 391 -12.57 -22.11 -9.95
CA GLY A 391 -12.41 -23.18 -8.96
C GLY A 391 -10.95 -23.43 -8.61
N PRO A 392 -10.66 -24.48 -7.84
CA PRO A 392 -9.30 -24.88 -7.55
C PRO A 392 -8.53 -25.23 -8.82
N LEU A 393 -7.21 -24.98 -8.87
CA LEU A 393 -6.38 -25.26 -10.04
C LEU A 393 -6.49 -26.72 -10.54
N GLN A 394 -6.77 -27.66 -9.63
CA GLN A 394 -6.94 -29.09 -9.90
C GLN A 394 -8.14 -29.41 -10.80
N THR A 395 -9.09 -28.48 -10.99
CA THR A 395 -10.27 -28.69 -11.83
C THR A 395 -10.04 -28.29 -13.29
N LEU A 396 -8.85 -27.79 -13.62
CA LEU A 396 -8.49 -27.44 -14.99
C LEU A 396 -7.86 -28.63 -15.71
N ALA A 397 -8.13 -28.75 -17.01
CA ALA A 397 -7.59 -29.81 -17.85
C ALA A 397 -7.00 -29.25 -19.14
N ARG A 398 -6.03 -29.97 -19.70
CA ARG A 398 -5.43 -29.64 -21.01
C ARG A 398 -6.28 -30.20 -22.15
N PRO A 399 -6.22 -29.60 -23.35
CA PRO A 399 -6.74 -30.22 -24.56
C PRO A 399 -6.21 -31.66 -24.71
N GLY A 400 -7.11 -32.60 -25.01
CA GLY A 400 -6.76 -34.00 -25.23
C GLY A 400 -6.52 -34.86 -23.97
N THR A 401 -6.68 -34.31 -22.76
CA THR A 401 -6.57 -35.09 -21.52
C THR A 401 -7.71 -36.10 -21.39
N VAL A 402 -7.40 -37.35 -21.06
CA VAL A 402 -8.42 -38.36 -20.72
C VAL A 402 -8.90 -38.11 -19.29
N LEU A 403 -10.17 -37.75 -19.15
CA LEU A 403 -10.76 -37.35 -17.87
C LEU A 403 -11.38 -38.56 -17.13
N PRO A 404 -11.18 -38.68 -15.81
CA PRO A 404 -11.91 -39.64 -14.98
C PRO A 404 -13.42 -39.48 -15.10
N GLU A 405 -14.16 -40.59 -15.17
CA GLU A 405 -15.63 -40.56 -15.18
C GLU A 405 -16.19 -39.97 -13.87
N GLY A 406 -17.15 -39.06 -13.99
CA GLY A 406 -17.87 -38.47 -12.84
C GLY A 406 -17.25 -37.21 -12.24
N GLN A 407 -16.09 -36.74 -12.72
CA GLN A 407 -15.50 -35.47 -12.31
C GLN A 407 -15.69 -34.38 -13.38
N GLN A 408 -16.03 -33.16 -12.95
CA GLN A 408 -16.16 -32.01 -13.83
C GLN A 408 -14.81 -31.30 -13.97
N TYR A 409 -14.29 -31.23 -15.20
CA TYR A 409 -13.08 -30.50 -15.53
C TYR A 409 -13.36 -29.44 -16.60
N SER A 410 -12.69 -28.29 -16.47
CA SER A 410 -12.71 -27.25 -17.49
C SER A 410 -11.50 -27.39 -18.40
N VAL A 411 -11.72 -27.75 -19.66
CA VAL A 411 -10.65 -27.86 -20.66
C VAL A 411 -10.26 -26.47 -21.14
N ALA A 412 -8.97 -26.12 -20.99
CA ALA A 412 -8.42 -24.83 -21.42
C ALA A 412 -8.04 -24.83 -22.89
N MET A 413 -8.19 -23.69 -23.56
CA MET A 413 -7.54 -23.39 -24.83
C MET A 413 -6.02 -23.31 -24.65
N THR A 414 -5.27 -23.58 -25.70
CA THR A 414 -3.84 -23.27 -25.77
C THR A 414 -3.60 -21.83 -26.21
N LEU A 415 -2.39 -21.31 -25.99
CA LEU A 415 -2.03 -19.98 -26.47
C LEU A 415 -2.16 -19.87 -28.00
N GLY A 416 -1.85 -20.95 -28.73
CA GLY A 416 -1.97 -21.03 -30.18
C GLY A 416 -3.39 -20.96 -30.71
N ASP A 417 -4.40 -21.27 -29.87
CA ASP A 417 -5.82 -21.14 -30.21
C ASP A 417 -6.35 -19.70 -30.07
N LEU A 418 -5.57 -18.81 -29.42
CA LEU A 418 -5.91 -17.40 -29.22
C LEU A 418 -5.30 -16.54 -30.34
N PRO A 419 -5.75 -15.30 -30.56
CA PRO A 419 -5.04 -14.38 -31.43
C PRO A 419 -3.78 -13.88 -30.71
N SER A 420 -2.72 -13.60 -31.48
CA SER A 420 -1.55 -12.92 -30.93
C SER A 420 -1.97 -11.55 -30.35
N PRO A 421 -1.64 -11.24 -29.08
CA PRO A 421 -2.02 -9.97 -28.46
C PRO A 421 -1.46 -8.76 -29.21
N ASP A 422 -2.26 -7.70 -29.37
CA ASP A 422 -1.75 -6.40 -29.80
C ASP A 422 -1.01 -5.73 -28.63
N PRO A 423 0.32 -5.46 -28.73
CA PRO A 423 1.10 -4.83 -27.67
C PRO A 423 0.60 -3.44 -27.23
N LYS A 424 -0.25 -2.79 -28.04
CA LYS A 424 -0.81 -1.46 -27.76
C LYS A 424 -2.18 -1.52 -27.09
N ARG A 425 -2.77 -2.70 -26.91
CA ARG A 425 -4.13 -2.88 -26.39
C ARG A 425 -4.12 -3.62 -25.07
N MET A 426 -5.24 -3.55 -24.35
CA MET A 426 -5.38 -4.21 -23.06
C MET A 426 -5.71 -5.69 -23.21
N LEU A 427 -5.35 -6.45 -22.18
CA LEU A 427 -5.82 -7.81 -21.98
C LEU A 427 -6.82 -7.85 -20.83
N ARG A 428 -7.96 -8.53 -21.06
CA ARG A 428 -9.03 -8.68 -20.08
C ARG A 428 -9.47 -10.13 -20.00
N ALA A 429 -10.11 -10.49 -18.90
CA ALA A 429 -10.83 -11.74 -18.75
C ALA A 429 -12.27 -11.46 -18.28
N THR A 430 -13.21 -12.30 -18.67
CA THR A 430 -14.61 -12.22 -18.20
C THR A 430 -15.24 -13.61 -18.05
N ASP A 431 -16.05 -13.77 -17.02
CA ASP A 431 -16.94 -14.91 -16.81
C ASP A 431 -18.37 -14.64 -17.32
N GLY A 432 -18.58 -13.51 -18.01
CA GLY A 432 -19.88 -13.03 -18.46
C GLY A 432 -20.63 -12.13 -17.47
N GLN A 433 -20.22 -12.10 -16.19
CA GLN A 433 -20.79 -11.21 -15.17
C GLN A 433 -19.82 -10.09 -14.80
N THR A 434 -18.55 -10.44 -14.60
CA THR A 434 -17.49 -9.53 -14.20
C THR A 434 -16.40 -9.52 -15.26
N THR A 435 -15.75 -8.37 -15.44
CA THR A 435 -14.57 -8.24 -16.31
C THR A 435 -13.39 -7.75 -15.48
N TRP A 436 -12.26 -8.45 -15.62
CA TRP A 436 -11.02 -8.12 -14.95
C TRP A 436 -9.95 -7.70 -15.96
N THR A 437 -9.09 -6.76 -15.57
CA THR A 437 -7.90 -6.43 -16.36
C THR A 437 -6.76 -7.34 -15.98
N LEU A 438 -6.11 -7.93 -16.98
CA LEU A 438 -4.95 -8.81 -16.81
C LEU A 438 -3.66 -7.98 -16.85
N ALA A 439 -2.76 -8.23 -15.91
CA ALA A 439 -1.55 -7.40 -15.74
C ALA A 439 -0.26 -8.19 -15.48
N GLY A 440 -0.35 -9.48 -15.19
CA GLY A 440 0.82 -10.36 -15.09
C GLY A 440 0.54 -11.74 -15.63
N TYR A 441 1.54 -12.59 -15.66
CA TYR A 441 1.36 -14.01 -15.94
C TYR A 441 2.38 -14.88 -15.21
N VAL A 442 2.02 -16.13 -14.99
CA VAL A 442 2.93 -17.19 -14.53
C VAL A 442 3.17 -18.12 -15.68
N GLY A 443 4.45 -18.30 -16.04
CA GLY A 443 4.85 -19.15 -17.16
C GLY A 443 5.23 -20.58 -16.78
N GLN A 444 5.39 -20.86 -15.48
CA GLN A 444 5.63 -22.19 -14.90
C GLN A 444 5.06 -22.19 -13.48
N LEU A 445 4.20 -23.15 -13.12
CA LEU A 445 3.59 -23.18 -11.79
C LEU A 445 4.58 -23.71 -10.75
N THR A 446 4.68 -23.06 -9.58
CA THR A 446 5.55 -23.51 -8.49
C THR A 446 4.87 -24.53 -7.56
N GLU A 447 5.63 -25.32 -6.80
CA GLU A 447 5.10 -26.16 -5.72
C GLU A 447 4.23 -25.38 -4.70
N VAL A 448 4.48 -24.08 -4.52
CA VAL A 448 3.74 -23.20 -3.60
C VAL A 448 2.35 -22.87 -4.15
N GLU A 449 2.21 -22.69 -5.46
CA GLU A 449 0.91 -22.51 -6.13
C GLU A 449 0.12 -23.82 -6.21
N VAL A 450 0.81 -24.96 -6.19
CA VAL A 450 0.23 -26.32 -6.19
C VAL A 450 -0.18 -26.78 -4.76
N GLY A 451 0.27 -26.08 -3.71
CA GLY A 451 0.28 -26.60 -2.33
C GLY A 451 -0.89 -26.23 -1.41
N THR A 452 -2.00 -26.96 -1.51
CA THR A 452 -2.72 -27.60 -0.36
C THR A 452 -3.28 -29.00 -0.70
N SER A 453 -2.89 -29.61 -1.83
CA SER A 453 -3.31 -30.99 -2.16
C SER A 453 -2.11 -31.88 -2.46
N ARG A 454 -1.43 -32.32 -1.40
CA ARG A 454 -0.39 -33.36 -1.49
C ARG A 454 -0.98 -34.78 -1.70
N ALA A 455 -2.30 -34.89 -1.84
CA ALA A 455 -2.98 -36.16 -2.13
C ALA A 455 -3.38 -36.32 -3.61
N ALA A 456 -3.25 -35.29 -4.47
CA ALA A 456 -3.74 -35.38 -5.86
C ALA A 456 -2.70 -35.11 -6.95
N TYR A 457 -1.55 -34.48 -6.64
CA TYR A 457 -0.52 -34.20 -7.65
C TYR A 457 0.55 -35.29 -7.66
N GLN A 458 0.33 -36.32 -8.48
CA GLN A 458 1.32 -37.35 -8.85
C GLN A 458 1.82 -37.19 -10.30
N HIS A 459 1.74 -35.98 -10.87
CA HIS A 459 2.34 -35.67 -12.17
C HIS A 459 3.45 -34.62 -12.03
N GLN A 460 4.53 -34.85 -12.80
CA GLN A 460 5.82 -34.17 -12.74
C GLN A 460 5.71 -32.65 -12.88
N ALA A 461 6.60 -31.94 -12.20
CA ALA A 461 6.75 -30.49 -12.15
C ALA A 461 7.22 -29.82 -13.46
N ASP A 462 6.88 -30.36 -14.65
CA ASP A 462 7.21 -29.80 -15.97
C ASP A 462 5.95 -29.25 -16.68
N ASP A 463 5.21 -28.37 -15.99
CA ASP A 463 3.88 -27.92 -16.42
C ASP A 463 3.91 -26.49 -17.03
N ASP A 464 4.03 -26.41 -18.36
CA ASP A 464 3.98 -25.22 -19.22
C ASP A 464 2.57 -24.56 -19.29
N TRP A 465 1.92 -24.30 -18.15
CA TRP A 465 0.72 -23.45 -18.14
C TRP A 465 1.09 -21.98 -18.27
N ILE A 466 0.27 -21.21 -18.99
CA ILE A 466 0.25 -19.75 -18.88
C ILE A 466 -0.94 -19.36 -18.00
N VAL A 467 -0.67 -18.95 -16.77
CA VAL A 467 -1.71 -18.42 -15.87
C VAL A 467 -1.65 -16.91 -15.84
N LEU A 468 -2.59 -16.26 -16.51
CA LEU A 468 -2.73 -14.81 -16.52
C LEU A 468 -3.28 -14.33 -15.17
N ARG A 469 -2.67 -13.29 -14.64
CA ARG A 469 -2.98 -12.71 -13.32
C ARG A 469 -3.81 -11.45 -13.49
N PRO A 470 -5.06 -11.44 -13.02
CA PRO A 470 -5.85 -10.23 -12.98
C PRO A 470 -5.43 -9.31 -11.84
N ILE A 471 -5.64 -8.02 -12.03
CA ILE A 471 -5.57 -7.02 -10.96
C ILE A 471 -6.93 -6.93 -10.24
N GLY A 472 -6.88 -6.74 -8.92
CA GLY A 472 -8.03 -6.62 -8.04
C GLY A 472 -8.40 -7.94 -7.36
N ARG A 473 -9.57 -7.96 -6.70
CA ARG A 473 -10.04 -9.14 -5.96
C ARG A 473 -10.46 -10.28 -6.88
N ALA A 474 -10.19 -11.50 -6.41
CA ALA A 474 -10.80 -12.69 -6.96
C ALA A 474 -12.34 -12.61 -6.81
N PRO A 475 -13.11 -13.26 -7.70
CA PRO A 475 -14.53 -13.44 -7.49
C PRO A 475 -14.80 -14.13 -6.15
N ALA A 476 -15.94 -13.78 -5.54
CA ALA A 476 -16.36 -14.25 -4.23
C ALA A 476 -16.74 -15.73 -4.22
#